data_AF-A0A520H9E2-F1
#
_entry.id   AF-A0A520H9E2-F1
#
_cell.length_a   1.000
_cell.length_b   1.000
_cell.length_c   1.000
_cell.angle_alpha   90.00
_cell.angle_beta   90.00
_cell.angle_gamma   90.00
#
_symmetry.space_group_name_H-M   'P 1'
#
loop_
_entity.id
_entity.type
_entity.pdbx_description
1 polymer ?
#
loop_
_entity_poly.entity_id
_entity_poly.type
_entity_poly.pdbx_seq_one_letter_code
_entity_poly.pdbx_strand_id
1 'polypeptide(L)'
;MQLNRRTLLAGSAALALPTLAPLARAQKAEFTMKFGNNLPITHPLNVSANEMVGKILADTKGRVDIKVFPSSQLGTDTDMISQLRNGALEFFTLSPLILGTLVPAAQISGVGFAFKDYDQVWAAMDGELGAHVRKQIAATGTIVAFDKIWDNGYRQMTTSTRAIARPEDLKGMKMRVPPSPFWVSMFKAFDASPTTINFAEVYTALQTKIVDGQENPLA
;
A
#
# COMPACT_ATOMS: atom_id res chain seq x y z
N MET A 1 -3.77 -23.45 -74.93
CA MET A 1 -4.96 -23.73 -74.09
C MET A 1 -5.50 -22.39 -73.61
N GLN A 2 -6.55 -21.86 -74.25
CA GLN A 2 -7.09 -20.52 -73.98
C GLN A 2 -8.15 -20.60 -72.87
N LEU A 3 -7.89 -19.97 -71.73
CA LEU A 3 -8.84 -19.86 -70.62
C LEU A 3 -9.89 -18.80 -70.95
N ASN A 4 -11.14 -19.22 -71.09
CA ASN A 4 -12.26 -18.33 -71.44
C ASN A 4 -12.96 -17.81 -70.18
N ARG A 5 -13.43 -16.56 -70.21
CA ARG A 5 -14.03 -15.82 -69.07
C ARG A 5 -15.25 -16.48 -68.41
N ARG A 6 -15.80 -17.54 -69.00
CA ARG A 6 -16.99 -18.26 -68.52
C ARG A 6 -16.71 -19.31 -67.45
N THR A 7 -15.46 -19.74 -67.25
CA THR A 7 -15.10 -20.70 -66.17
C THR A 7 -14.76 -20.02 -64.84
N LEU A 8 -14.70 -18.68 -64.78
CA LEU A 8 -14.42 -17.92 -63.56
C LEU A 8 -15.69 -17.56 -62.75
N LEU A 9 -16.89 -17.85 -63.26
CA LEU A 9 -18.17 -17.44 -62.65
C LEU A 9 -19.00 -18.59 -62.05
N ALA A 10 -18.46 -19.81 -61.99
CA ALA A 10 -19.12 -20.98 -61.39
C ALA A 10 -18.60 -21.31 -59.97
N GLY A 11 -18.11 -20.30 -59.24
CA GLY A 11 -17.47 -20.44 -57.93
C GLY A 11 -18.09 -19.61 -56.81
N SER A 12 -19.40 -19.31 -56.89
CA SER A 12 -20.09 -18.49 -55.88
C SER A 12 -21.49 -19.01 -55.59
N ALA A 13 -21.57 -20.07 -54.77
CA ALA A 13 -22.80 -20.42 -54.03
C ALA A 13 -22.49 -21.37 -52.85
N ALA A 14 -21.60 -20.96 -51.96
CA ALA A 14 -21.60 -21.44 -50.58
C ALA A 14 -21.38 -20.23 -49.68
N LEU A 15 -22.46 -19.48 -49.46
CA LEU A 15 -22.57 -18.50 -48.39
C LEU A 15 -22.49 -19.27 -47.06
N ALA A 16 -21.27 -19.52 -46.59
CA ALA A 16 -21.05 -19.72 -45.17
C ALA A 16 -21.38 -18.40 -44.51
N LEU A 17 -22.61 -18.28 -43.98
CA LEU A 17 -22.95 -17.28 -42.98
C LEU A 17 -21.85 -17.36 -41.91
N PRO A 18 -21.00 -16.33 -41.72
CA PRO A 18 -20.27 -16.27 -40.48
C PRO A 18 -21.35 -16.09 -39.43
N THR A 19 -21.58 -17.15 -38.65
CA THR A 19 -22.29 -17.02 -37.38
C THR A 19 -21.58 -15.88 -36.66
N LEU A 20 -22.25 -14.73 -36.58
CA LEU A 20 -21.90 -13.65 -35.68
C LEU A 20 -22.08 -14.26 -34.29
N ALA A 21 -21.09 -15.04 -33.83
CA ALA A 21 -20.86 -15.22 -32.42
C ALA A 21 -20.88 -13.80 -31.85
N PRO A 22 -21.68 -13.52 -30.81
CA PRO A 22 -21.60 -12.21 -30.20
C PRO A 22 -20.14 -12.05 -29.81
N LEU A 23 -19.46 -11.12 -30.48
CA LEU A 23 -18.22 -10.55 -29.99
C LEU A 23 -18.56 -10.18 -28.56
N ALA A 24 -18.07 -10.99 -27.63
CA ALA A 24 -18.14 -10.67 -26.23
C ALA A 24 -17.50 -9.30 -26.16
N ARG A 25 -18.32 -8.25 -26.07
CA ARG A 25 -17.86 -6.90 -25.78
C ARG A 25 -17.07 -7.12 -24.50
N ALA A 26 -15.74 -7.01 -24.58
CA ALA A 26 -14.93 -6.88 -23.40
C ALA A 26 -15.56 -5.71 -22.64
N GLN A 27 -16.36 -6.02 -21.62
CA GLN A 27 -17.04 -5.00 -20.86
C GLN A 27 -15.93 -4.28 -20.13
N LYS A 28 -15.61 -3.07 -20.62
CA LYS A 28 -14.71 -2.16 -19.92
C LYS A 28 -15.31 -1.96 -18.53
N ALA A 29 -14.49 -2.11 -17.49
CA ALA A 29 -14.94 -1.95 -16.12
C ALA A 29 -15.66 -0.61 -15.95
N GLU A 30 -16.77 -0.63 -15.21
CA GLU A 30 -17.55 0.57 -14.89
C GLU A 30 -16.76 1.49 -13.95
N PHE A 31 -16.00 0.88 -13.03
CA PHE A 31 -15.10 1.56 -12.12
C PHE A 31 -13.69 0.97 -12.26
N THR A 32 -12.72 1.80 -12.63
CA THR A 32 -11.30 1.49 -12.51
C THR A 32 -10.73 2.28 -11.33
N MET A 33 -10.21 1.57 -10.34
CA MET A 33 -9.68 2.16 -9.12
C MET A 33 -8.20 1.80 -8.94
N LYS A 34 -7.47 2.63 -8.22
CA LYS A 34 -6.05 2.45 -7.92
C LYS A 34 -5.86 2.16 -6.44
N PHE A 35 -5.02 1.18 -6.15
CA PHE A 35 -4.60 0.81 -4.81
C PHE A 35 -3.07 0.91 -4.70
N GLY A 36 -2.58 1.98 -4.09
CA GLY A 36 -1.15 2.19 -3.85
C GLY A 36 -0.66 1.51 -2.56
N ASN A 37 0.60 1.10 -2.53
CA ASN A 37 1.36 0.84 -1.31
C ASN A 37 2.87 0.98 -1.55
N ASN A 38 3.65 1.11 -0.48
CA ASN A 38 5.10 1.29 -0.54
C ASN A 38 5.90 -0.02 -0.40
N LEU A 39 5.22 -1.15 -0.21
CA LEU A 39 5.86 -2.43 0.10
C LEU A 39 6.27 -3.18 -1.18
N PRO A 40 7.35 -3.98 -1.13
CA PRO A 40 7.77 -4.79 -2.26
C PRO A 40 6.65 -5.72 -2.76
N ILE A 41 6.65 -6.04 -4.05
CA ILE A 41 5.66 -6.93 -4.66
C ILE A 41 5.53 -8.30 -3.98
N THR A 42 6.60 -8.78 -3.36
CA THR A 42 6.66 -10.06 -2.63
C THR A 42 6.12 -9.99 -1.20
N HIS A 43 5.84 -8.80 -0.67
CA HIS A 43 5.34 -8.64 0.69
C HIS A 43 3.95 -9.30 0.83
N PRO A 44 3.63 -9.98 1.95
CA PRO A 44 2.35 -10.68 2.15
C PRO A 44 1.10 -9.80 1.94
N LEU A 45 1.23 -8.50 2.21
CA LEU A 45 0.24 -7.48 1.88
C LEU A 45 -0.18 -7.55 0.40
N ASN A 46 0.76 -7.62 -0.52
CA ASN A 46 0.48 -7.60 -1.96
C ASN A 46 -0.16 -8.90 -2.43
N VAL A 47 0.16 -10.04 -1.79
CA VAL A 47 -0.55 -11.31 -2.04
C VAL A 47 -2.03 -11.17 -1.66
N SER A 48 -2.28 -10.71 -0.43
CA SER A 48 -3.64 -10.52 0.10
C SER A 48 -4.43 -9.48 -0.70
N ALA A 49 -3.78 -8.39 -1.13
CA ALA A 49 -4.38 -7.37 -1.97
C ALA A 49 -4.81 -7.94 -3.33
N ASN A 50 -3.94 -8.70 -3.99
CA ASN A 50 -4.25 -9.30 -5.29
C ASN A 50 -5.40 -10.31 -5.20
N GLU A 51 -5.47 -11.10 -4.11
CA GLU A 51 -6.61 -11.97 -3.87
C GLU A 51 -7.92 -11.19 -3.64
N MET A 52 -7.85 -10.13 -2.85
CA MET A 52 -9.01 -9.26 -2.57
C MET A 52 -9.55 -8.64 -3.86
N VAL A 53 -8.69 -8.04 -4.68
CA VAL A 53 -9.14 -7.39 -5.94
C VAL A 53 -9.65 -8.41 -6.95
N GLY A 54 -9.08 -9.63 -6.99
CA GLY A 54 -9.59 -10.73 -7.83
C GLY A 54 -10.99 -11.18 -7.42
N LYS A 55 -11.25 -11.31 -6.11
CA LYS A 55 -12.58 -11.61 -5.56
C LYS A 55 -13.58 -10.50 -5.89
N ILE A 56 -13.21 -9.24 -5.69
CA ILE A 56 -14.06 -8.08 -6.02
C ILE A 56 -14.40 -8.07 -7.53
N LEU A 57 -13.42 -8.31 -8.40
CA LEU A 57 -13.66 -8.36 -9.84
C LEU A 57 -14.67 -9.47 -10.21
N ALA A 58 -14.53 -10.65 -9.60
CA ALA A 58 -15.43 -11.78 -9.84
C ALA A 58 -16.85 -11.51 -9.29
N ASP A 59 -16.96 -11.07 -8.04
CA ASP A 59 -18.23 -10.81 -7.35
C ASP A 59 -19.02 -9.69 -8.02
N THR A 60 -18.31 -8.69 -8.56
CA THR A 60 -18.92 -7.58 -9.29
C THR A 60 -19.11 -7.86 -10.78
N LYS A 61 -18.81 -9.09 -11.25
CA LYS A 61 -18.92 -9.49 -12.66
C LYS A 61 -18.16 -8.56 -13.60
N GLY A 62 -16.97 -8.12 -13.20
CA GLY A 62 -16.10 -7.24 -13.97
C GLY A 62 -16.42 -5.74 -13.86
N ARG A 63 -17.43 -5.34 -13.09
CA ARG A 63 -17.81 -3.92 -12.97
C ARG A 63 -16.78 -3.09 -12.20
N VAL A 64 -16.12 -3.67 -11.20
CA VAL A 64 -15.10 -3.00 -10.39
C VAL A 64 -13.74 -3.66 -10.63
N ASP A 65 -12.82 -2.90 -11.22
CA ASP A 65 -11.44 -3.32 -11.51
C ASP A 65 -10.45 -2.47 -10.71
N ILE A 66 -9.84 -3.07 -9.69
CA ILE A 66 -8.88 -2.41 -8.81
C ILE A 66 -7.46 -2.82 -9.22
N LYS A 67 -6.61 -1.83 -9.53
CA LYS A 67 -5.20 -2.05 -9.89
C LYS A 67 -4.30 -1.78 -8.68
N VAL A 68 -3.52 -2.78 -8.28
CA VAL A 68 -2.55 -2.68 -7.19
C VAL A 68 -1.22 -2.15 -7.72
N PHE A 69 -0.71 -1.09 -7.09
CA PHE A 69 0.54 -0.41 -7.41
C PHE A 69 1.50 -0.50 -6.20
N PRO A 70 2.31 -1.57 -6.10
CA PRO A 70 3.26 -1.77 -5.01
C PRO A 70 4.50 -0.89 -5.17
N SER A 71 5.45 -1.03 -4.24
CA SER A 71 6.79 -0.45 -4.33
C SER A 71 6.82 1.06 -4.63
N SER A 72 5.84 1.82 -4.11
CA SER A 72 5.77 3.27 -4.33
C SER A 72 5.69 3.67 -5.81
N GLN A 73 5.12 2.83 -6.66
CA GLN A 73 4.94 3.12 -8.10
C GLN A 73 4.14 4.40 -8.37
N LEU A 74 3.27 4.81 -7.45
CA LEU A 74 2.47 6.03 -7.54
C LEU A 74 3.08 7.22 -6.79
N GLY A 75 4.32 7.11 -6.31
CA GLY A 75 5.02 8.16 -5.56
C GLY A 75 5.33 7.75 -4.12
N THR A 76 5.86 8.70 -3.34
CA THR A 76 6.17 8.49 -1.93
C THR A 76 4.91 8.38 -1.07
N ASP A 77 5.06 7.99 0.20
CA ASP A 77 3.94 7.93 1.14
C ASP A 77 3.22 9.29 1.25
N THR A 78 3.99 10.38 1.30
CA THR A 78 3.46 11.76 1.35
C THR A 78 2.70 12.13 0.06
N ASP A 79 3.18 11.71 -1.10
CA ASP A 79 2.51 11.94 -2.38
C ASP A 79 1.19 11.17 -2.45
N MET A 80 1.20 9.90 -2.03
CA MET A 80 0.01 9.04 -2.04
C MET A 80 -1.04 9.48 -1.03
N ILE A 81 -0.68 10.03 0.13
CA ILE A 81 -1.64 10.70 1.04
C ILE A 81 -2.32 11.86 0.33
N SER A 82 -1.56 12.69 -0.38
CA SER A 82 -2.09 13.85 -1.09
C SER A 82 -3.04 13.44 -2.22
N GLN A 83 -2.67 12.38 -2.97
CA GLN A 83 -3.52 11.77 -4.00
C GLN A 83 -4.79 11.12 -3.43
N LEU A 84 -4.70 10.49 -2.26
CA LEU A 84 -5.88 9.93 -1.60
C LEU A 84 -6.89 11.04 -1.25
N ARG A 85 -6.39 12.14 -0.68
CA ARG A 85 -7.23 13.26 -0.24
C ARG A 85 -7.88 14.04 -1.38
N ASN A 86 -7.24 14.10 -2.54
CA ASN A 86 -7.77 14.81 -3.70
C ASN A 86 -8.56 13.91 -4.65
N GLY A 87 -8.71 12.61 -4.32
CA GLY A 87 -9.45 11.64 -5.12
C GLY A 87 -8.70 11.12 -6.35
N ALA A 88 -7.39 11.40 -6.49
CA ALA A 88 -6.57 10.81 -7.53
C ALA A 88 -6.15 9.37 -7.19
N LEU A 89 -6.29 8.91 -5.95
CA LEU A 89 -6.01 7.53 -5.52
C LEU A 89 -7.16 7.05 -4.64
N GLU A 90 -7.76 5.89 -4.94
CA GLU A 90 -8.94 5.40 -4.20
C GLU A 90 -8.56 4.62 -2.94
N PHE A 91 -7.52 3.79 -3.02
CA PHE A 91 -7.07 2.97 -1.89
C PHE A 91 -5.58 3.16 -1.63
N PHE A 92 -5.22 3.24 -0.36
CA PHE A 92 -3.83 3.33 0.05
C PHE A 92 -3.62 2.60 1.38
N THR A 93 -2.66 1.68 1.45
CA THR A 93 -2.20 1.15 2.73
C THR A 93 -1.02 1.98 3.22
N LEU A 94 -1.19 2.59 4.39
CA LEU A 94 -0.23 3.48 5.01
C LEU A 94 -0.08 3.14 6.50
N SER A 95 1.13 3.28 7.02
CA SER A 95 1.35 3.25 8.47
C SER A 95 0.55 4.36 9.17
N PRO A 96 -0.27 4.05 10.19
CA PRO A 96 -0.99 5.05 10.98
C PRO A 96 -0.07 6.13 11.57
N LEU A 97 1.21 5.83 11.73
CA LEU A 97 2.21 6.73 12.29
C LEU A 97 2.59 7.88 11.35
N ILE A 98 2.54 7.63 10.04
CA ILE A 98 2.71 8.68 9.01
C ILE A 98 1.39 9.47 8.87
N LEU A 99 0.24 8.79 8.88
CA LEU A 99 -1.08 9.43 8.84
C LEU A 99 -1.29 10.42 9.99
N GLY A 100 -0.62 10.21 11.11
CA GLY A 100 -0.67 11.09 12.26
C GLY A 100 -0.26 12.54 12.07
N THR A 101 0.43 12.85 10.97
CA THR A 101 0.67 14.24 10.55
C THR A 101 -0.64 14.96 10.18
N LEU A 102 -1.64 14.22 9.71
CA LEU A 102 -2.99 14.70 9.40
C LEU A 102 -3.99 14.39 10.52
N VAL A 103 -3.90 13.20 11.11
CA VAL A 103 -4.84 12.71 12.14
C VAL A 103 -4.05 12.22 13.35
N PRO A 104 -3.68 13.10 14.31
CA PRO A 104 -2.78 12.75 15.41
C PRO A 104 -3.16 11.47 16.17
N ALA A 105 -4.45 11.22 16.37
CA ALA A 105 -4.96 10.02 17.04
C ALA A 105 -4.57 8.70 16.33
N ALA A 106 -4.30 8.72 15.01
CA ALA A 106 -3.88 7.55 14.26
C ALA A 106 -2.55 6.97 14.75
N GLN A 107 -1.71 7.75 15.43
CA GLN A 107 -0.40 7.31 15.92
C GLN A 107 -0.47 6.43 17.16
N ILE A 108 -1.65 6.26 17.77
CA ILE A 108 -1.80 5.57 19.05
C ILE A 108 -1.27 4.12 19.01
N SER A 109 -1.38 3.44 17.86
CA SER A 109 -0.88 2.08 17.68
C SER A 109 0.65 1.98 17.71
N GLY A 110 1.37 3.08 17.52
CA GLY A 110 2.83 3.11 17.54
C GLY A 110 3.44 3.60 18.85
N VAL A 111 2.63 3.81 19.90
CA VAL A 111 3.17 4.15 21.22
C VAL A 111 4.06 3.02 21.71
N GLY A 112 5.33 3.34 21.98
CA GLY A 112 6.35 2.36 22.36
C GLY A 112 5.90 1.54 23.57
N PHE A 113 5.95 0.22 23.42
CA PHE A 113 5.61 -0.76 24.46
C PHE A 113 4.17 -0.68 25.02
N ALA A 114 3.25 0.03 24.35
CA ALA A 114 1.86 0.13 24.78
C ALA A 114 1.06 -1.18 24.63
N PHE A 115 1.46 -2.02 23.66
CA PHE A 115 0.87 -3.32 23.40
C PHE A 115 1.89 -4.42 23.66
N LYS A 116 1.51 -5.41 24.47
CA LYS A 116 2.37 -6.53 24.83
C LYS A 116 2.39 -7.62 23.74
N ASP A 117 1.24 -7.86 23.14
CA ASP A 117 0.99 -8.96 22.21
C ASP A 117 -0.13 -8.59 21.22
N TYR A 118 -0.37 -9.47 20.27
CA TYR A 118 -1.38 -9.25 19.23
C TYR A 118 -2.81 -9.31 19.74
N ASP A 119 -3.10 -10.07 20.79
CA ASP A 119 -4.45 -10.14 21.35
C ASP A 119 -4.86 -8.76 21.89
N GLN A 120 -3.94 -8.05 22.54
CA GLN A 120 -4.16 -6.66 22.95
C GLN A 120 -4.30 -5.71 21.76
N VAL A 121 -3.48 -5.85 20.71
CA VAL A 121 -3.57 -5.02 19.51
C VAL A 121 -4.93 -5.18 18.85
N TRP A 122 -5.39 -6.41 18.62
CA TRP A 122 -6.67 -6.67 17.96
C TRP A 122 -7.84 -6.22 18.80
N ALA A 123 -7.87 -6.54 20.09
CA ALA A 123 -8.94 -6.07 20.97
C ALA A 123 -9.05 -4.54 20.98
N ALA A 124 -7.94 -3.83 20.96
CA ALA A 124 -7.91 -2.37 20.98
C ALA A 124 -8.28 -1.75 19.61
N MET A 125 -7.65 -2.19 18.53
CA MET A 125 -7.82 -1.60 17.19
C MET A 125 -9.12 -2.01 16.51
N ASP A 126 -9.67 -3.17 16.85
CA ASP A 126 -10.99 -3.58 16.38
C ASP A 126 -12.11 -3.07 17.29
N GLY A 127 -11.79 -2.75 18.55
CA GLY A 127 -12.73 -2.25 19.55
C GLY A 127 -12.91 -0.73 19.55
N GLU A 128 -13.27 -0.19 20.71
CA GLU A 128 -13.63 1.22 20.90
C GLU A 128 -12.49 2.20 20.60
N LEU A 129 -11.24 1.82 20.93
CA LEU A 129 -10.09 2.67 20.64
C LEU A 129 -9.89 2.84 19.14
N GLY A 130 -9.91 1.75 18.37
CA GLY A 130 -9.83 1.85 16.92
C GLY A 130 -11.04 2.55 16.30
N ALA A 131 -12.24 2.35 16.84
CA ALA A 131 -13.43 3.07 16.39
C ALA A 131 -13.30 4.60 16.62
N HIS A 132 -12.72 5.00 17.75
CA HIS A 132 -12.38 6.40 18.00
C HIS A 132 -11.40 6.95 16.95
N VAL A 133 -10.33 6.21 16.65
CA VAL A 133 -9.35 6.60 15.62
C VAL A 133 -10.01 6.72 14.24
N ARG A 134 -10.83 5.73 13.84
CA ARG A 134 -11.55 5.76 12.55
C ARG A 134 -12.50 6.95 12.45
N LYS A 135 -13.17 7.33 13.55
CA LYS A 135 -14.00 8.54 13.61
C LYS A 135 -13.17 9.82 13.37
N GLN A 136 -11.97 9.91 13.95
CA GLN A 136 -11.06 11.04 13.71
C GLN A 136 -10.57 11.08 12.24
N ILE A 137 -10.30 9.91 11.64
CA ILE A 137 -9.94 9.81 10.22
C ILE A 137 -11.10 10.29 9.35
N ALA A 138 -12.32 9.81 9.59
CA ALA A 138 -13.51 10.23 8.85
C ALA A 138 -13.81 11.73 8.98
N ALA A 139 -13.49 12.34 10.14
CA ALA A 139 -13.64 13.78 10.36
C ALA A 139 -12.76 14.64 9.44
N THR A 140 -11.75 14.07 8.77
CA THR A 140 -11.00 14.77 7.70
C THR A 140 -11.85 15.08 6.47
N GLY A 141 -13.00 14.42 6.31
CA GLY A 141 -13.93 14.58 5.20
C GLY A 141 -13.44 14.02 3.86
N THR A 142 -12.22 13.49 3.80
CA THR A 142 -11.57 13.04 2.54
C THR A 142 -11.04 11.62 2.61
N ILE A 143 -10.88 11.07 3.82
CA ILE A 143 -10.33 9.73 4.04
C ILE A 143 -11.31 8.90 4.85
N VAL A 144 -11.52 7.66 4.42
CA VAL A 144 -12.25 6.64 5.16
C VAL A 144 -11.30 5.49 5.47
N ALA A 145 -11.25 5.08 6.73
CA ALA A 145 -10.53 3.89 7.15
C ALA A 145 -11.50 2.71 7.30
N PHE A 146 -11.10 1.54 6.81
CA PHE A 146 -11.87 0.30 6.96
C PHE A 146 -11.94 -0.14 8.43
N ASP A 147 -13.01 -0.85 8.79
CA ASP A 147 -13.22 -1.32 10.17
C ASP A 147 -12.16 -2.32 10.64
N LYS A 148 -11.69 -3.16 9.72
CA LYS A 148 -10.59 -4.10 9.93
C LYS A 148 -9.39 -3.65 9.11
N ILE A 149 -8.32 -3.30 9.81
CA ILE A 149 -7.07 -2.83 9.20
C ILE A 149 -6.06 -3.97 9.10
N TRP A 150 -5.14 -3.87 8.14
CA TRP A 150 -4.11 -4.90 7.94
C TRP A 150 -2.99 -4.76 8.97
N ASP A 151 -2.48 -5.91 9.42
CA ASP A 151 -1.28 -5.95 10.24
C ASP A 151 -0.04 -5.72 9.39
N ASN A 152 0.90 -4.95 9.92
CA ASN A 152 2.26 -4.87 9.40
C ASN A 152 3.29 -5.46 10.40
N GLY A 153 2.89 -5.62 11.67
CA GLY A 153 3.67 -6.25 12.72
C GLY A 153 4.51 -5.33 13.59
N TYR A 154 5.08 -5.93 14.64
CA TYR A 154 5.96 -5.25 15.60
C TYR A 154 7.28 -4.84 14.96
N ARG A 155 7.70 -3.60 15.25
CA ARG A 155 8.85 -2.97 14.60
C ARG A 155 10.14 -3.32 15.35
N GLN A 156 11.16 -3.66 14.58
CA GLN A 156 12.50 -4.01 15.06
C GLN A 156 13.50 -2.97 14.56
N MET A 157 14.49 -2.65 15.40
CA MET A 157 15.60 -1.79 14.99
C MET A 157 16.67 -2.64 14.31
N THR A 158 17.16 -2.17 13.16
CA THR A 158 18.32 -2.77 12.49
C THR A 158 19.35 -1.70 12.17
N THR A 159 20.61 -2.11 12.16
CA THR A 159 21.73 -1.21 11.94
C THR A 159 22.88 -1.96 11.30
N SER A 160 23.69 -1.22 10.56
CA SER A 160 24.86 -1.73 9.84
C SER A 160 26.19 -1.44 10.54
N THR A 161 26.16 -0.85 11.74
CA THR A 161 27.37 -0.33 12.42
C THR A 161 27.71 -1.07 13.71
N ARG A 162 26.75 -1.26 14.61
CA ARG A 162 26.95 -1.94 15.91
C ARG A 162 25.65 -2.55 16.41
N ALA A 163 25.71 -3.57 17.26
CA ALA A 163 24.50 -4.13 17.88
C ALA A 163 23.78 -3.09 18.77
N ILE A 164 22.45 -3.21 18.87
CA ILE A 164 21.61 -2.42 19.77
C ILE A 164 21.02 -3.38 20.79
N ALA A 165 21.59 -3.43 22.00
CA ALA A 165 21.13 -4.30 23.08
C ALA A 165 20.46 -3.53 24.22
N ARG A 166 20.75 -2.23 24.33
CA ARG A 166 20.20 -1.32 25.35
C ARG A 166 20.02 0.09 24.78
N PRO A 167 19.17 0.94 25.39
CA PRO A 167 18.88 2.28 24.86
C PRO A 167 20.12 3.15 24.63
N GLU A 168 21.17 3.02 25.46
CA GLU A 168 22.40 3.80 25.36
C GLU A 168 23.16 3.54 24.05
N ASP A 169 22.96 2.37 23.43
CA ASP A 169 23.59 2.01 22.16
C ASP A 169 23.02 2.83 20.98
N LEU A 170 21.88 3.50 21.16
CA LEU A 170 21.29 4.42 20.19
C LEU A 170 21.92 5.83 20.22
N LYS A 171 22.66 6.18 21.28
CA LYS A 171 23.22 7.51 21.44
C LYS A 171 24.10 7.91 20.25
N GLY A 172 23.72 9.03 19.61
CA GLY A 172 24.37 9.59 18.42
C GLY A 172 24.14 8.81 17.12
N MET A 173 23.49 7.64 17.17
CA MET A 173 23.27 6.80 15.99
C MET A 173 22.35 7.50 14.99
N LYS A 174 22.74 7.53 13.71
CA LYS A 174 21.91 8.12 12.66
C LYS A 174 20.81 7.14 12.29
N MET A 175 19.61 7.36 12.82
CA MET A 175 18.48 6.46 12.59
C MET A 175 17.56 7.04 11.53
N ARG A 176 17.30 6.30 10.46
CA ARG A 176 16.19 6.64 9.59
C ARG A 176 14.88 6.41 10.35
N VAL A 177 13.99 7.39 10.29
CA VAL A 177 12.59 7.27 10.71
C VAL A 177 11.65 7.68 9.59
N PRO A 178 10.42 7.14 9.52
CA PRO A 178 9.39 7.64 8.60
C PRO A 178 9.01 9.11 8.89
N PRO A 179 8.30 9.79 7.97
CA PRO A 179 7.76 11.15 8.17
C PRO A 179 6.69 11.24 9.27
N SER A 180 7.13 11.07 10.52
CA SER A 180 6.30 11.07 11.71
C SER A 180 7.00 11.84 12.83
N PRO A 181 6.50 13.02 13.24
CA PRO A 181 7.05 13.77 14.35
C PRO A 181 7.12 12.96 15.65
N PHE A 182 6.18 12.03 15.84
CA PHE A 182 6.15 11.12 16.98
C PHE A 182 7.40 10.24 17.06
N TRP A 183 7.79 9.60 15.96
CA TRP A 183 9.03 8.80 15.95
C TRP A 183 10.29 9.64 16.02
N VAL A 184 10.31 10.81 15.37
CA VAL A 184 11.43 11.75 15.53
C VAL A 184 11.61 12.08 17.02
N SER A 185 10.52 12.31 17.75
CA SER A 185 10.58 12.59 19.19
C SER A 185 11.08 11.39 20.00
N MET A 186 10.60 10.17 19.69
CA MET A 186 11.01 8.94 20.37
C MET A 186 12.51 8.69 20.23
N PHE A 187 13.05 8.77 19.01
CA PHE A 187 14.49 8.54 18.78
C PHE A 187 15.37 9.65 19.35
N LYS A 188 14.89 10.91 19.35
CA LYS A 188 15.57 11.99 20.09
C LYS A 188 15.59 11.73 21.59
N ALA A 189 14.53 11.17 22.16
CA ALA A 189 14.48 10.81 23.59
C ALA A 189 15.45 9.67 23.94
N PHE A 190 15.87 8.86 22.97
CA PHE A 190 16.96 7.88 23.10
C PHE A 190 18.34 8.45 22.78
N ASP A 191 18.49 9.78 22.71
CA ASP A 191 19.71 10.48 22.30
C ASP A 191 20.26 10.06 20.92
N ALA A 192 19.42 9.48 20.05
CA ALA A 192 19.79 9.18 18.68
C ALA A 192 19.73 10.43 17.79
N SER A 193 20.22 10.31 16.56
CA SER A 193 20.17 11.34 15.53
C SER A 193 19.18 10.95 14.44
N PRO A 194 17.85 11.10 14.64
CA PRO A 194 16.88 10.66 13.66
C PRO A 194 16.85 11.55 12.41
N THR A 195 16.78 10.91 11.24
CA THR A 195 16.60 11.57 9.94
C THR A 195 15.32 11.05 9.29
N THR A 196 14.41 11.96 8.95
CA THR A 196 13.18 11.63 8.23
C THR A 196 13.48 11.30 6.78
N ILE A 197 13.17 10.07 6.36
CA ILE A 197 13.38 9.60 4.98
C ILE A 197 12.17 8.74 4.58
N ASN A 198 11.62 8.92 3.38
CA ASN A 198 10.51 8.10 2.88
C ASN A 198 10.94 6.64 2.68
N PHE A 199 9.99 5.70 2.76
CA PHE A 199 10.32 4.26 2.71
C PHE A 199 11.07 3.87 1.41
N ALA A 200 10.66 4.46 0.27
CA ALA A 200 11.28 4.24 -1.03
C ALA A 200 12.78 4.61 -1.09
N GLU A 201 13.25 5.50 -0.20
CA GLU A 201 14.63 6.01 -0.18
C GLU A 201 15.51 5.31 0.87
N VAL A 202 14.93 4.44 1.71
CA VAL A 202 15.64 3.83 2.86
C VAL A 202 16.82 2.99 2.42
N TYR A 203 16.65 2.18 1.37
CA TYR A 203 17.71 1.31 0.87
C TYR A 203 18.94 2.14 0.46
N THR A 204 18.73 3.17 -0.37
CA THR A 204 19.79 4.06 -0.82
C THR A 204 20.41 4.83 0.35
N ALA A 205 19.61 5.30 1.30
CA ALA A 205 20.12 6.02 2.48
C ALA A 205 21.02 5.14 3.37
N LEU A 206 20.70 3.86 3.53
CA LEU A 206 21.54 2.88 4.23
C LEU A 206 22.80 2.53 3.42
N GLN A 207 22.64 2.30 2.11
CA GLN A 207 23.74 1.95 1.21
C GLN A 207 24.81 3.06 1.16
N THR A 208 24.37 4.30 1.11
CA THR A 208 25.24 5.49 1.05
C THR A 208 25.67 6.01 2.43
N LYS A 209 25.26 5.33 3.50
CA LYS A 209 25.58 5.69 4.90
C LYS A 209 25.15 7.11 5.30
N ILE A 210 24.08 7.62 4.68
CA ILE A 210 23.38 8.82 5.17
C ILE A 210 22.81 8.53 6.58
N VAL A 211 22.35 7.31 6.79
CA VAL A 211 21.93 6.76 8.09
C VAL A 211 22.66 5.44 8.39
N ASP A 212 22.79 5.13 9.67
CA ASP A 212 23.45 3.92 10.18
C ASP A 212 22.48 2.73 10.27
N GLY A 213 21.21 3.04 10.55
CA GLY A 213 20.16 2.08 10.80
C GLY A 213 18.76 2.62 10.54
N GLN A 214 17.78 1.76 10.77
CA GLN A 214 16.36 2.01 10.55
C GLN A 214 15.53 1.16 11.52
N GLU A 215 14.22 1.31 11.47
CA GLU A 215 13.28 0.45 12.18
C GLU A 215 12.10 0.07 11.29
N ASN A 216 11.73 -1.22 11.29
CA ASN A 216 10.58 -1.76 10.56
C ASN A 216 10.24 -3.18 11.05
N PRO A 217 9.06 -3.72 10.72
CA PRO A 217 8.74 -5.12 10.95
C PRO A 217 9.61 -6.06 10.12
N LEU A 218 9.56 -7.36 10.44
CA LEU A 218 10.34 -8.40 9.75
C LEU A 218 9.70 -8.90 8.44
N ALA A 219 8.37 -8.81 8.35
CA ALA A 219 7.59 -9.26 7.21
C ALA A 219 7.64 -8.25 6.05
#